data_AF-A0A7K0IWI0-F1
#
_entry.id   AF-A0A7K0IWI0-F1
#
_cell.length_a   1.000
_cell.length_b   1.000
_cell.length_c   1.000
_cell.angle_alpha   90.00
_cell.angle_beta   90.00
_cell.angle_gamma   90.00
#
_symmetry.space_group_name_H-M   'P 1'
#
loop_
_entity.id
_entity.type
_entity.pdbx_description
1 polymer ?
#
loop_
_entity_poly.entity_id
_entity_poly.type
_entity_poly.pdbx_seq_one_letter_code
_entity_poly.pdbx_strand_id
1 'polypeptide(L)'
;MNHSTFFRWGLVPFAAAVFFFQGCSAVLTKSQVKEVATFAVAAKDYSAFPGTVIRSHADLRAKQKLIEVITFASGDASLRQVEGAVNIRREMEIRAAAADSALGILRDYAELLVKLTADNYTNDLQGSTEKLGRSVDKGISSYNGLRGTNLNGFGALVAAGVRGIGGIYIRHEQAEALKKAVTAADPVVETMIGEVEKLLATYLAPADLQNLKLTITAGGAVPEQLDLIRNVAADLKDGYRRAAESAGELEQQQQLEAAVLTADSLAGADNTIRLALKAIQAAETYRAAHRALAQNVTKPQWLKSSIEQVNTLVDEVNAANGLRKKIEAK
;
A
#
# COMPACT_ATOMS: atom_id res chain seq x y z
N MET A 1 93.95 2.38 -27.76
CA MET A 1 92.71 2.20 -28.53
C MET A 1 91.66 1.59 -27.61
N ASN A 2 90.48 2.24 -27.54
CA ASN A 2 89.21 1.89 -26.87
C ASN A 2 89.24 1.90 -25.32
N HIS A 3 88.81 2.94 -24.59
CA HIS A 3 87.54 3.68 -24.51
C HIS A 3 86.29 2.86 -24.12
N SER A 4 85.98 2.92 -22.81
CA SER A 4 84.69 3.21 -22.13
C SER A 4 83.38 2.50 -22.50
N THR A 5 82.66 2.02 -21.48
CA THR A 5 81.20 2.22 -21.20
C THR A 5 80.83 1.35 -19.97
N PHE A 6 80.80 1.84 -18.73
CA PHE A 6 79.80 2.70 -18.05
C PHE A 6 78.33 2.25 -18.19
N PHE A 7 77.90 1.44 -17.20
CA PHE A 7 76.71 1.59 -16.36
C PHE A 7 75.62 2.58 -16.83
N ARG A 8 74.45 2.06 -17.20
CA ARG A 8 73.17 2.79 -17.06
C ARG A 8 72.03 1.83 -16.73
N TRP A 9 71.59 1.95 -15.48
CA TRP A 9 70.30 1.50 -14.97
C TRP A 9 69.17 2.12 -15.79
N GLY A 10 68.31 1.27 -16.37
CA GLY A 10 67.01 1.69 -16.88
C GLY A 10 66.01 1.86 -15.74
N LEU A 11 66.09 3.00 -15.06
CA LEU A 11 64.96 3.56 -14.31
C LEU A 11 63.88 3.95 -15.33
N VAL A 12 62.80 3.17 -15.40
CA VAL A 12 61.53 3.65 -15.98
C VAL A 12 60.72 4.25 -14.83
N PRO A 13 60.54 5.58 -14.79
CA PRO A 13 59.63 6.19 -13.82
C PRO A 13 58.19 6.08 -14.33
N PHE A 14 57.31 5.73 -13.40
CA PHE A 14 56.01 6.36 -13.13
C PHE A 14 55.07 6.79 -14.27
N ALA A 15 53.79 6.48 -14.03
CA ALA A 15 52.59 7.15 -14.55
C ALA A 15 52.02 6.65 -15.89
N ALA A 16 51.27 5.55 -15.82
CA ALA A 16 49.99 5.47 -16.53
C ALA A 16 48.94 5.00 -15.52
N ALA A 17 48.21 6.01 -15.04
CA ALA A 17 47.09 5.96 -14.13
C ALA A 17 46.27 4.65 -14.18
N VAL A 18 46.18 4.03 -13.01
CA VAL A 18 44.92 3.72 -12.32
C VAL A 18 43.73 4.47 -12.93
N PHE A 19 43.18 3.98 -14.04
CA PHE A 19 41.78 4.16 -14.41
C PHE A 19 41.01 2.96 -13.84
N PHE A 20 41.12 2.78 -12.53
CA PHE A 20 39.98 2.27 -11.79
C PHE A 20 38.88 3.31 -11.99
N PHE A 21 38.00 3.08 -12.96
CA PHE A 21 36.68 3.68 -13.04
C PHE A 21 35.87 3.24 -11.80
N GLN A 22 36.32 3.62 -10.61
CA GLN A 22 35.49 3.65 -9.42
C GLN A 22 34.59 4.86 -9.58
N GLY A 23 33.37 4.64 -10.05
CA GLY A 23 32.32 5.65 -9.96
C GLY A 23 31.53 5.96 -11.22
N CYS A 24 31.63 5.17 -12.30
CA CYS A 24 30.53 5.14 -13.25
C CYS A 24 29.35 4.45 -12.57
N SER A 25 28.57 5.22 -11.81
CA SER A 25 27.25 4.83 -11.35
C SER A 25 26.46 4.41 -12.58
N ALA A 26 26.33 3.10 -12.79
CA ALA A 26 25.63 2.55 -13.94
C ALA A 26 24.23 3.17 -13.98
N VAL A 27 23.90 3.78 -15.13
CA VAL A 27 22.55 4.23 -15.44
C VAL A 27 21.63 3.01 -15.35
N LEU A 28 20.47 3.17 -14.72
CA LEU A 28 19.50 2.08 -14.63
C LEU A 28 19.12 1.58 -16.03
N THR A 29 19.03 0.27 -16.21
CA THR A 29 18.58 -0.31 -17.47
C THR A 29 17.09 0.00 -17.70
N LYS A 30 16.63 -0.07 -18.95
CA LYS A 30 15.20 0.15 -19.28
C LYS A 30 14.27 -0.80 -18.51
N SER A 31 14.70 -2.04 -18.28
CA SER A 31 13.90 -3.02 -17.54
C SER A 31 13.77 -2.64 -16.06
N GLN A 32 14.84 -2.12 -15.45
CA GLN A 32 14.84 -1.65 -14.07
C GLN A 32 13.92 -0.44 -13.87
N VAL A 33 13.97 0.53 -14.80
CA VAL A 33 13.06 1.68 -14.81
C VAL A 33 11.60 1.24 -14.95
N LYS A 34 11.31 0.31 -15.87
CA LYS A 34 9.97 -0.24 -16.07
C LYS A 34 9.44 -0.94 -14.82
N GLU A 35 10.30 -1.67 -14.13
CA GLU A 35 9.94 -2.41 -12.93
C GLU A 35 9.58 -1.47 -11.76
N VAL A 36 10.41 -0.45 -11.52
CA VAL A 36 10.09 0.60 -10.55
C VAL A 36 8.78 1.31 -10.93
N ALA A 37 8.57 1.60 -12.21
CA ALA A 37 7.32 2.22 -12.67
C ALA A 37 6.10 1.32 -12.39
N THR A 38 6.25 0.01 -12.60
CA THR A 38 5.21 -0.98 -12.33
C THR A 38 4.88 -1.05 -10.84
N PHE A 39 5.91 -1.13 -9.99
CA PHE A 39 5.75 -1.03 -8.54
C PHE A 39 5.05 0.27 -8.15
N ALA A 40 5.49 1.40 -8.69
CA ALA A 40 4.96 2.71 -8.34
C ALA A 40 3.46 2.83 -8.66
N VAL A 41 3.01 2.29 -9.79
CA VAL A 41 1.57 2.25 -10.11
C VAL A 41 0.80 1.38 -9.11
N ALA A 42 1.29 0.16 -8.83
CA ALA A 42 0.64 -0.74 -7.87
C ALA A 42 0.61 -0.14 -6.44
N ALA A 43 1.71 0.47 -6.02
CA ALA A 43 1.86 1.15 -4.74
C ALA A 43 0.90 2.32 -4.60
N LYS A 44 0.70 3.10 -5.67
CA LYS A 44 -0.28 4.18 -5.72
C LYS A 44 -1.70 3.64 -5.55
N ASP A 45 -2.05 2.57 -6.26
CA ASP A 45 -3.38 1.98 -6.19
C ASP A 45 -3.66 1.34 -4.82
N TYR A 46 -2.64 0.75 -4.19
CA TYR A 46 -2.71 0.21 -2.82
C TYR A 46 -3.16 1.26 -1.79
N SER A 47 -2.77 2.53 -1.99
CA SER A 47 -3.07 3.61 -1.04
C SER A 47 -4.56 3.91 -0.86
N ALA A 48 -5.44 3.27 -1.63
CA ALA A 48 -6.88 3.47 -1.58
C ALA A 48 -7.64 2.36 -0.79
N PHE A 49 -6.98 1.30 -0.29
CA PHE A 49 -7.70 0.19 0.35
C PHE A 49 -7.92 0.35 1.86
N PRO A 50 -6.89 0.65 2.67
CA PRO A 50 -7.04 0.51 4.12
C PRO A 50 -8.07 1.46 4.74
N GLY A 51 -8.17 2.70 4.25
CA GLY A 51 -9.23 3.63 4.66
C GLY A 51 -10.63 3.08 4.35
N THR A 52 -10.83 2.48 3.18
CA THR A 52 -12.11 1.86 2.80
C THR A 52 -12.44 0.64 3.67
N VAL A 53 -11.45 -0.18 4.02
CA VAL A 53 -11.66 -1.31 4.95
C VAL A 53 -12.16 -0.81 6.30
N ILE A 54 -11.50 0.22 6.87
CA ILE A 54 -11.85 0.77 8.18
C ILE A 54 -13.27 1.33 8.17
N ARG A 55 -13.62 2.14 7.17
CA ARG A 55 -14.96 2.73 7.03
C ARG A 55 -16.03 1.66 6.82
N SER A 56 -15.76 0.68 5.98
CA SER A 56 -16.68 -0.42 5.72
C SER A 56 -16.95 -1.23 7.00
N HIS A 57 -15.93 -1.46 7.83
CA HIS A 57 -16.11 -2.09 9.13
C HIS A 57 -16.95 -1.23 10.09
N ALA A 58 -16.72 0.09 10.09
CA ALA A 58 -17.51 1.02 10.89
C ALA A 58 -18.99 0.98 10.54
N ASP A 59 -19.31 0.99 9.25
CA ASP A 59 -20.68 0.93 8.75
C ASP A 59 -21.36 -0.40 9.10
N LEU A 60 -20.63 -1.52 9.07
CA LEU A 60 -21.16 -2.82 9.50
C LEU A 60 -21.50 -2.85 10.99
N ARG A 61 -20.60 -2.36 11.83
CA ARG A 61 -20.82 -2.28 13.28
C ARG A 61 -21.98 -1.35 13.62
N ALA A 62 -22.10 -0.23 12.91
CA ALA A 62 -23.23 0.67 13.05
C ALA A 62 -24.54 0.01 12.59
N LYS A 63 -24.55 -0.70 11.45
CA LYS A 63 -25.73 -1.45 10.98
C LYS A 63 -26.16 -2.52 11.97
N GLN A 64 -25.23 -3.26 12.56
CA GLN A 64 -25.53 -4.23 13.61
C GLN A 64 -26.27 -3.59 14.79
N LYS A 65 -25.78 -2.42 15.25
CA LYS A 65 -26.44 -1.65 16.32
C LYS A 65 -27.85 -1.20 15.94
N LEU A 66 -28.06 -0.80 14.69
CA LEU A 66 -29.38 -0.41 14.19
C LEU A 66 -30.34 -1.59 14.02
N ILE A 67 -29.84 -2.78 13.65
CA ILE A 67 -30.66 -4.00 13.66
C ILE A 67 -31.16 -4.27 15.07
N GLU A 68 -30.28 -4.22 16.08
CA GLU A 68 -30.65 -4.41 17.49
C GLU A 68 -31.75 -3.44 17.94
N VAL A 69 -31.77 -2.21 17.40
CA VAL A 69 -32.84 -1.23 17.65
C VAL A 69 -34.18 -1.71 17.10
N ILE A 70 -34.19 -2.17 15.85
CA ILE A 70 -35.41 -2.58 15.15
C ILE A 70 -35.97 -3.87 15.74
N THR A 71 -35.12 -4.79 16.19
CA THR A 71 -35.57 -6.11 16.65
C THR A 71 -35.84 -6.20 18.15
N PHE A 72 -35.12 -5.46 19.01
CA PHE A 72 -35.10 -5.77 20.45
C PHE A 72 -35.16 -4.57 21.40
N ALA A 73 -35.03 -3.33 20.92
CA ALA A 73 -34.95 -2.17 21.81
C ALA A 73 -36.24 -1.33 21.80
N SER A 74 -36.66 -0.86 22.98
CA SER A 74 -37.75 0.10 23.15
C SER A 74 -37.29 1.31 23.96
N GLY A 75 -37.75 2.52 23.60
CA GLY A 75 -37.51 3.74 24.36
C GLY A 75 -36.03 4.13 24.44
N ASP A 76 -35.55 4.46 25.64
CA ASP A 76 -34.17 4.92 25.88
C ASP A 76 -33.09 3.92 25.44
N ALA A 77 -33.40 2.61 25.45
CA ALA A 77 -32.47 1.59 24.96
C ALA A 77 -32.18 1.77 23.45
N SER A 78 -33.20 2.13 22.66
CA SER A 78 -33.06 2.39 21.23
C SER A 78 -32.18 3.61 20.98
N LEU A 79 -32.39 4.68 21.75
CA LEU A 79 -31.58 5.90 21.64
C LEU A 79 -30.09 5.62 21.95
N ARG A 80 -29.80 4.83 23.00
CA ARG A 80 -28.42 4.44 23.33
C ARG A 80 -27.74 3.63 22.24
N GLN A 81 -28.45 2.73 21.56
CA GLN A 81 -27.86 1.96 20.45
C GLN A 81 -27.60 2.85 19.23
N VAL A 82 -28.47 3.82 18.93
CA VAL A 82 -28.25 4.81 17.87
C VAL A 82 -27.04 5.69 18.20
N GLU A 83 -26.94 6.20 19.43
CA GLU A 83 -25.77 6.95 19.91
C GLU A 83 -24.48 6.10 19.81
N GLY A 84 -24.56 4.83 20.20
CA GLY A 84 -23.47 3.87 20.06
C GLY A 84 -23.03 3.70 18.60
N ALA A 85 -23.98 3.56 17.66
CA ALA A 85 -23.69 3.47 16.23
C ALA A 85 -22.98 4.73 15.71
N VAL A 86 -23.45 5.93 16.12
CA VAL A 86 -22.82 7.21 15.76
C VAL A 86 -21.40 7.31 16.30
N ASN A 87 -21.19 6.94 17.57
CA ASN A 87 -19.87 6.99 18.21
C ASN A 87 -18.90 6.02 17.54
N ILE A 88 -19.32 4.79 17.21
CA ILE A 88 -18.51 3.82 16.46
C ILE A 88 -18.05 4.42 15.13
N ARG A 89 -18.96 5.02 14.34
CA ARG A 89 -18.58 5.64 13.06
C ARG A 89 -17.59 6.77 13.24
N ARG A 90 -17.79 7.64 14.23
CA ARG A 90 -16.88 8.75 14.53
C ARG A 90 -15.48 8.26 14.91
N GLU A 91 -15.38 7.30 15.83
CA GLU A 91 -14.08 6.74 16.25
C GLU A 91 -13.35 6.05 15.10
N MET A 92 -14.08 5.33 14.25
CA MET A 92 -13.49 4.66 13.10
C MET A 92 -13.09 5.64 12.00
N GLU A 93 -13.82 6.74 11.79
CA GLU A 93 -13.40 7.77 10.83
C GLU A 93 -12.09 8.43 11.25
N ILE A 94 -11.87 8.64 12.55
CA ILE A 94 -10.59 9.13 13.07
C ILE A 94 -9.45 8.14 12.73
N ARG A 95 -9.70 6.84 12.88
CA ARG A 95 -8.72 5.79 12.51
C ARG A 95 -8.50 5.71 11.00
N ALA A 96 -9.56 5.83 10.21
CA ALA A 96 -9.50 5.85 8.75
C ALA A 96 -8.70 7.06 8.26
N ALA A 97 -8.95 8.25 8.81
CA ALA A 97 -8.19 9.45 8.50
C ALA A 97 -6.70 9.31 8.87
N ALA A 98 -6.38 8.63 9.98
CA ALA A 98 -5.00 8.32 10.33
C ALA A 98 -4.33 7.36 9.33
N ALA A 99 -5.06 6.33 8.88
CA ALA A 99 -4.58 5.44 7.82
C ALA A 99 -4.38 6.21 6.50
N ASP A 100 -5.37 7.01 6.08
CA ASP A 100 -5.32 7.80 4.85
C ASP A 100 -4.17 8.81 4.86
N SER A 101 -3.81 9.35 6.03
CA SER A 101 -2.64 10.21 6.19
C SER A 101 -1.32 9.45 5.94
N ALA A 102 -1.14 8.27 6.55
CA ALA A 102 0.02 7.42 6.31
C ALA A 102 0.12 6.97 4.85
N LEU A 103 -1.02 6.60 4.26
CA LEU A 103 -1.13 6.20 2.87
C LEU A 103 -0.92 7.37 1.90
N GLY A 104 -1.24 8.60 2.32
CA GLY A 104 -0.95 9.82 1.57
C GLY A 104 0.56 9.99 1.33
N ILE A 105 1.39 9.69 2.34
CA ILE A 105 2.85 9.69 2.20
C ILE A 105 3.30 8.65 1.18
N LEU A 106 2.77 7.43 1.27
CA LEU A 106 3.10 6.33 0.34
C LEU A 106 2.64 6.62 -1.08
N ARG A 107 1.47 7.24 -1.25
CA ARG A 107 0.94 7.67 -2.54
C ARG A 107 1.81 8.74 -3.17
N ASP A 108 2.18 9.77 -2.41
CA ASP A 108 3.01 10.87 -2.91
C ASP A 108 4.42 10.35 -3.27
N TYR A 109 4.94 9.39 -2.51
CA TYR A 109 6.16 8.65 -2.86
C TYR A 109 6.00 7.83 -4.15
N ALA A 110 4.91 7.08 -4.29
CA ALA A 110 4.63 6.32 -5.51
C ALA A 110 4.50 7.24 -6.74
N GLU A 111 3.84 8.40 -6.60
CA GLU A 111 3.77 9.41 -7.66
C GLU A 111 5.13 9.98 -8.02
N LEU A 112 5.99 10.20 -7.02
CA LEU A 112 7.37 10.63 -7.21
C LEU A 112 8.16 9.58 -8.02
N LEU A 113 8.01 8.30 -7.72
CA LEU A 113 8.63 7.21 -8.49
C LEU A 113 8.13 7.19 -9.94
N VAL A 114 6.82 7.27 -10.17
CA VAL A 114 6.24 7.34 -11.53
C VAL A 114 6.90 8.47 -12.32
N LYS A 115 7.03 9.65 -11.72
CA LYS A 115 7.68 10.81 -12.33
C LYS A 115 9.14 10.56 -12.65
N LEU A 116 9.92 10.01 -11.71
CA LEU A 116 11.34 9.71 -11.91
C LEU A 116 11.59 8.65 -13.00
N THR A 117 10.62 7.75 -13.20
CA THR A 117 10.70 6.69 -14.23
C THR A 117 10.15 7.11 -15.60
N ALA A 118 9.63 8.33 -15.74
CA ALA A 118 9.06 8.79 -17.01
C ALA A 118 10.14 8.96 -18.10
N ASP A 119 9.83 8.53 -19.32
CA ASP A 119 10.75 8.58 -20.47
C ASP A 119 11.12 10.00 -20.92
N ASN A 120 10.26 10.98 -20.63
CA ASN A 120 10.42 12.37 -21.06
C ASN A 120 10.71 13.27 -19.86
N TYR A 121 11.91 13.84 -19.83
CA TYR A 121 12.27 14.87 -18.86
C TYR A 121 11.96 16.25 -19.42
N THR A 122 11.19 17.02 -18.66
CA THR A 122 10.83 18.41 -18.98
C THR A 122 11.01 19.27 -17.73
N ASN A 123 11.03 20.60 -17.88
CA ASN A 123 11.02 21.50 -16.72
C ASN A 123 9.80 21.24 -15.80
N ASP A 124 8.69 20.76 -16.37
CA ASP A 124 7.50 20.35 -15.62
C ASP A 124 7.76 19.13 -14.71
N LEU A 125 8.68 18.24 -15.11
CA LEU A 125 9.09 17.10 -14.31
C LEU A 125 9.86 17.53 -13.06
N GLN A 126 10.78 18.49 -13.20
CA GLN A 126 11.51 19.07 -12.07
C GLN A 126 10.53 19.72 -11.08
N GLY A 127 9.65 20.61 -11.57
CA GLY A 127 8.65 21.27 -10.72
C GLY A 127 7.72 20.29 -10.01
N SER A 128 7.28 19.24 -10.72
CA SER A 128 6.44 18.18 -10.15
C SER A 128 7.18 17.38 -9.06
N THR A 129 8.44 16.99 -9.33
CA THR A 129 9.27 16.23 -8.39
C THR A 129 9.54 17.02 -7.12
N GLU A 130 9.86 18.31 -7.23
CA GLU A 130 10.05 19.17 -6.05
C GLU A 130 8.78 19.32 -5.22
N LYS A 131 7.63 19.48 -5.89
CA LYS A 131 6.33 19.58 -5.22
C LYS A 131 5.99 18.28 -4.49
N LEU A 132 6.18 17.13 -5.14
CA LEU A 132 5.95 15.81 -4.55
C LEU A 132 6.92 15.53 -3.40
N GLY A 133 8.22 15.84 -3.55
CA GLY A 133 9.19 15.71 -2.48
C GLY A 133 8.82 16.54 -1.24
N ARG A 134 8.44 17.81 -1.43
CA ARG A 134 7.94 18.65 -0.32
C ARG A 134 6.67 18.08 0.31
N SER A 135 5.78 17.49 -0.48
CA SER A 135 4.55 16.86 0.01
C SER A 135 4.86 15.66 0.92
N VAL A 136 5.78 14.79 0.46
CA VAL A 136 6.29 13.65 1.24
C VAL A 136 6.89 14.12 2.57
N ASP A 137 7.79 15.11 2.55
CA ASP A 137 8.43 15.61 3.77
C ASP A 137 7.42 16.25 4.74
N LYS A 138 6.45 17.00 4.21
CA LYS A 138 5.37 17.57 5.02
C LYS A 138 4.50 16.48 5.66
N GLY A 139 4.17 15.44 4.89
CA GLY A 139 3.41 14.30 5.38
C GLY A 139 4.16 13.57 6.50
N ILE A 140 5.45 13.28 6.30
CA ILE A 140 6.32 12.67 7.32
C ILE A 140 6.39 13.55 8.57
N SER A 141 6.57 14.86 8.42
CA SER A 141 6.62 15.80 9.56
C SER A 141 5.30 15.82 10.34
N SER A 142 4.17 15.82 9.65
CA SER A 142 2.84 15.76 10.29
C SER A 142 2.63 14.43 11.01
N TYR A 143 3.04 13.31 10.39
CA TYR A 143 3.01 11.99 11.01
C TYR A 143 3.90 11.92 12.27
N ASN A 144 5.12 12.43 12.19
CA ASN A 144 6.05 12.51 13.32
C ASN A 144 5.43 13.27 14.50
N GLY A 145 4.78 14.41 14.24
CA GLY A 145 4.08 15.21 15.26
C GLY A 145 2.90 14.47 15.90
N LEU A 146 2.11 13.73 15.12
CA LEU A 146 0.96 12.97 15.62
C LEU A 146 1.35 11.70 16.40
N ARG A 147 2.46 11.06 16.02
CA ARG A 147 2.87 9.76 16.57
C ARG A 147 4.05 9.83 17.55
N GLY A 148 4.64 11.01 17.73
CA GLY A 148 5.86 11.17 18.53
C GLY A 148 7.04 10.40 17.95
N THR A 149 7.10 10.25 16.62
CA THR A 149 8.19 9.55 15.91
C THR A 149 9.18 10.56 15.32
N ASN A 150 10.34 10.07 14.87
CA ASN A 150 11.37 10.91 14.26
C ASN A 150 11.87 10.28 12.95
N LEU A 151 10.94 10.04 12.01
CA LEU A 151 11.29 9.58 10.67
C LEU A 151 11.96 10.71 9.90
N ASN A 152 13.06 10.40 9.22
CA ASN A 152 13.73 11.37 8.36
C ASN A 152 12.90 11.62 7.11
N GLY A 153 12.73 12.90 6.75
CA GLY A 153 12.26 13.28 5.43
C GLY A 153 13.28 12.88 4.37
N PHE A 154 12.81 12.52 3.18
CA PHE A 154 13.66 12.15 2.04
C PHE A 154 13.28 12.89 0.75
N GLY A 155 12.19 13.66 0.76
CA GLY A 155 11.70 14.39 -0.41
C GLY A 155 12.68 15.48 -0.88
N ALA A 156 13.30 16.20 0.05
CA ALA A 156 14.34 17.19 -0.24
C ALA A 156 15.59 16.57 -0.89
N LEU A 157 15.97 15.36 -0.47
CA LEU A 157 17.10 14.61 -1.05
C LEU A 157 16.81 14.25 -2.52
N VAL A 158 15.59 13.79 -2.82
CA VAL A 158 15.18 13.45 -4.18
C VAL A 158 15.09 14.72 -5.05
N ALA A 159 14.51 15.79 -4.52
CA ALA A 159 14.41 17.07 -5.23
C ALA A 159 15.79 17.64 -5.59
N ALA A 160 16.79 17.51 -4.71
CA ALA A 160 18.15 17.94 -4.99
C ALA A 160 18.79 17.17 -6.16
N GLY A 161 18.50 15.86 -6.29
CA GLY A 161 18.97 15.04 -7.41
C GLY A 161 18.38 15.44 -8.78
N VAL A 162 17.23 16.12 -8.79
CA VAL A 162 16.55 16.52 -10.03
C VAL A 162 16.87 17.96 -10.45
N ARG A 163 17.34 18.81 -9.53
CA ARG A 163 17.64 20.24 -9.83
C ARG A 163 18.88 20.49 -10.69
N GLY A 164 19.65 19.46 -11.04
CA GLY A 164 21.00 19.65 -11.56
C GLY A 164 21.15 19.98 -13.05
N ILE A 165 20.20 19.67 -13.93
CA ILE A 165 20.55 19.47 -15.36
C ILE A 165 19.48 19.89 -16.38
N GLY A 166 19.94 20.60 -17.43
CA GLY A 166 19.30 20.64 -18.76
C GLY A 166 20.13 19.84 -19.78
N GLY A 167 19.50 18.92 -20.53
CA GLY A 167 20.14 18.14 -21.60
C GLY A 167 20.75 16.78 -21.20
N ILE A 168 21.34 16.07 -22.18
CA ILE A 168 21.82 14.66 -22.30
C ILE A 168 22.15 13.87 -21.00
N TYR A 169 22.57 14.53 -19.91
CA TYR A 169 22.83 13.91 -18.60
C TYR A 169 21.58 13.55 -17.78
N ILE A 170 20.39 13.95 -18.23
CA ILE A 170 19.10 13.71 -17.58
C ILE A 170 18.88 12.28 -17.08
N ARG A 171 19.19 11.25 -17.89
CA ARG A 171 18.88 9.86 -17.52
C ARG A 171 19.74 9.34 -16.37
N HIS A 172 20.97 9.83 -16.27
CA HIS A 172 21.88 9.46 -15.19
C HIS A 172 21.41 10.06 -13.86
N GLU A 173 21.02 11.34 -13.84
CA GLU A 173 20.46 11.97 -12.64
C GLU A 173 19.10 11.40 -12.24
N GLN A 174 18.21 11.09 -13.20
CA GLN A 174 16.96 10.39 -12.89
C GLN A 174 17.24 9.05 -12.22
N ALA A 175 18.22 8.29 -12.72
CA ALA A 175 18.62 7.03 -12.13
C ALA A 175 19.20 7.19 -10.72
N GLU A 176 20.03 8.20 -10.48
CA GLU A 176 20.60 8.50 -9.16
C GLU A 176 19.55 9.03 -8.17
N ALA A 177 18.68 9.94 -8.61
CA ALA A 177 17.55 10.43 -7.83
C ALA A 177 16.60 9.29 -7.46
N LEU A 178 16.36 8.36 -8.40
CA LEU A 178 15.56 7.17 -8.15
C LEU A 178 16.21 6.23 -7.13
N LYS A 179 17.50 5.92 -7.27
CA LYS A 179 18.25 5.12 -6.28
C LYS A 179 18.17 5.74 -4.88
N LYS A 180 18.37 7.06 -4.78
CA LYS A 180 18.27 7.80 -3.51
C LYS A 180 16.85 7.77 -2.95
N ALA A 181 15.84 7.97 -3.80
CA ALA A 181 14.43 7.92 -3.41
C ALA A 181 14.08 6.57 -2.79
N VAL A 182 14.36 5.48 -3.48
CA VAL A 182 13.99 4.13 -3.04
C VAL A 182 14.76 3.73 -1.78
N THR A 183 16.05 4.02 -1.70
CA THR A 183 16.85 3.66 -0.52
C THR A 183 16.50 4.49 0.72
N ALA A 184 16.28 5.80 0.57
CA ALA A 184 15.91 6.67 1.68
C ALA A 184 14.46 6.46 2.16
N ALA A 185 13.57 5.99 1.28
CA ALA A 185 12.18 5.72 1.62
C ALA A 185 11.99 4.43 2.44
N ASP A 186 12.94 3.48 2.42
CA ASP A 186 12.78 2.15 3.04
C ASP A 186 12.32 2.19 4.52
N PRO A 187 12.94 2.94 5.44
CA PRO A 187 12.47 3.01 6.83
C PRO A 187 11.08 3.66 6.95
N VAL A 188 10.74 4.60 6.06
CA VAL A 188 9.42 5.25 6.05
C VAL A 188 8.36 4.27 5.56
N VAL A 189 8.62 3.57 4.46
CA VAL A 189 7.72 2.54 3.91
C VAL A 189 7.46 1.46 4.94
N GLU A 190 8.52 0.90 5.56
CA GLU A 190 8.41 -0.11 6.60
C GLU A 190 7.51 0.36 7.75
N THR A 191 7.71 1.60 8.21
CA THR A 191 6.93 2.17 9.32
C THR A 191 5.47 2.40 8.92
N MET A 192 5.20 3.02 7.77
CA MET A 192 3.84 3.35 7.33
C MET A 192 3.02 2.09 7.04
N ILE A 193 3.62 1.11 6.35
CA ILE A 193 2.98 -0.17 6.10
C ILE A 193 2.71 -0.91 7.41
N GLY A 194 3.67 -0.92 8.34
CA GLY A 194 3.47 -1.53 9.66
C GLY A 194 2.33 -0.91 10.46
N GLU A 195 2.14 0.41 10.40
CA GLU A 195 0.98 1.07 11.03
C GLU A 195 -0.34 0.71 10.35
N VAL A 196 -0.35 0.68 9.02
CA VAL A 196 -1.53 0.27 8.25
C VAL A 196 -1.94 -1.16 8.61
N GLU A 197 -0.98 -2.08 8.69
CA GLU A 197 -1.22 -3.46 9.13
C GLU A 197 -1.77 -3.52 10.55
N LYS A 198 -1.19 -2.77 11.50
CA LYS A 198 -1.71 -2.71 12.88
C LYS A 198 -3.15 -2.22 12.91
N LEU A 199 -3.48 -1.18 12.14
CA LEU A 199 -4.84 -0.67 12.04
C LEU A 199 -5.76 -1.75 11.46
N LEU A 200 -5.39 -2.35 10.33
CA LEU A 200 -6.19 -3.41 9.68
C LEU A 200 -6.38 -4.64 10.56
N ALA A 201 -5.35 -5.03 11.32
CA ALA A 201 -5.38 -6.18 12.22
C ALA A 201 -6.39 -6.00 13.37
N THR A 202 -6.74 -4.77 13.76
CA THR A 202 -7.79 -4.55 14.78
C THR A 202 -9.17 -5.04 14.36
N TYR A 203 -9.37 -5.33 13.07
CA TYR A 203 -10.65 -5.73 12.49
C TYR A 203 -10.74 -7.20 12.13
N LEU A 204 -9.65 -7.97 12.33
CA LEU A 204 -9.59 -9.39 12.04
C LEU A 204 -9.55 -10.20 13.33
N ALA A 205 -10.14 -11.40 13.33
CA ALA A 205 -9.96 -12.31 14.44
C ALA A 205 -8.50 -12.81 14.50
N PRO A 206 -7.95 -13.12 15.68
CA PRO A 206 -6.59 -13.67 15.79
C PRO A 206 -6.36 -14.93 14.93
N ALA A 207 -7.39 -15.77 14.78
CA ALA A 207 -7.34 -16.95 13.93
C ALA A 207 -7.23 -16.59 12.43
N ASP A 208 -7.95 -15.55 11.98
CA ASP A 208 -7.87 -15.07 10.58
C ASP A 208 -6.47 -14.53 10.26
N LEU A 209 -5.87 -13.81 11.22
CA LEU A 209 -4.50 -13.31 11.10
C LEU A 209 -3.47 -14.44 11.05
N GLN A 210 -3.65 -15.49 11.86
CA GLN A 210 -2.75 -16.64 11.87
C GLN A 210 -2.83 -17.43 10.56
N ASN A 211 -4.05 -17.66 10.07
CA ASN A 211 -4.29 -18.32 8.78
C ASN A 211 -3.76 -17.50 7.61
N LEU A 212 -3.90 -16.17 7.65
CA LEU A 212 -3.33 -15.28 6.63
C LEU A 212 -1.80 -15.38 6.60
N LYS A 213 -1.13 -15.34 7.76
CA LYS A 213 0.33 -15.50 7.84
C LYS A 213 0.80 -16.85 7.29
N LEU A 214 0.08 -17.93 7.58
CA LEU A 214 0.33 -19.26 7.00
C LEU A 214 0.13 -19.27 5.49
N THR A 215 -0.91 -18.61 5.00
CA THR A 215 -1.23 -18.50 3.57
C THR A 215 -0.14 -17.74 2.81
N ILE A 216 0.35 -16.63 3.36
CA ILE A 216 1.39 -15.80 2.73
C ILE A 216 2.75 -16.52 2.74
N THR A 217 3.10 -17.20 3.83
CA THR A 217 4.36 -17.96 3.90
C THR A 217 4.36 -19.26 3.09
N ALA A 218 3.20 -19.85 2.81
CA ALA A 218 3.06 -21.10 2.07
C ALA A 218 2.53 -20.95 0.63
N GLY A 219 2.19 -19.73 0.17
CA GLY A 219 1.59 -19.49 -1.14
C GLY A 219 0.17 -20.06 -1.29
N GLY A 220 -0.58 -20.16 -0.18
CA GLY A 220 -1.92 -20.77 -0.14
C GLY A 220 -3.06 -19.88 -0.65
N ALA A 221 -4.24 -20.46 -0.80
CA ALA A 221 -5.48 -19.71 -1.04
C ALA A 221 -6.07 -19.17 0.28
N VAL A 222 -6.86 -18.10 0.19
CA VAL A 222 -7.62 -17.53 1.32
C VAL A 222 -8.50 -18.64 1.95
N PRO A 223 -8.63 -18.74 3.29
CA PRO A 223 -9.32 -19.86 3.93
C PRO A 223 -10.76 -20.06 3.45
N GLU A 224 -11.11 -21.32 3.18
CA GLU A 224 -12.42 -21.83 2.73
C GLU A 224 -13.58 -21.44 3.68
N GLN A 225 -13.27 -21.09 4.93
CA GLN A 225 -14.23 -20.66 5.96
C GLN A 225 -15.03 -19.40 5.59
N LEU A 226 -14.51 -18.53 4.71
CA LEU A 226 -15.25 -17.34 4.26
C LEU A 226 -16.36 -17.68 3.25
N ASP A 227 -16.21 -18.76 2.48
CA ASP A 227 -17.26 -19.18 1.55
C ASP A 227 -18.47 -19.78 2.30
N LEU A 228 -18.27 -20.33 3.49
CA LEU A 228 -19.37 -20.80 4.35
C LEU A 228 -20.27 -19.64 4.82
N ILE A 229 -19.70 -18.52 5.26
CA ILE A 229 -20.47 -17.34 5.69
C ILE A 229 -21.32 -16.80 4.52
N ARG A 230 -20.75 -16.77 3.31
CA ARG A 230 -21.46 -16.33 2.12
C ARG A 230 -22.65 -17.24 1.78
N ASN A 231 -22.45 -18.55 1.82
CA ASN A 231 -23.51 -19.51 1.52
C ASN A 231 -24.64 -19.40 2.55
N VAL A 232 -24.31 -19.30 3.83
CA VAL A 232 -25.31 -19.09 4.89
C VAL A 232 -26.04 -17.77 4.71
N ALA A 233 -25.36 -16.67 4.36
CA ALA A 233 -26.01 -15.39 4.13
C ALA A 233 -26.94 -15.42 2.90
N ALA A 234 -26.54 -16.10 1.82
CA ALA A 234 -27.35 -16.28 0.62
C ALA A 234 -28.59 -17.15 0.90
N ASP A 235 -28.41 -18.28 1.58
CA ASP A 235 -29.49 -19.19 1.95
C ASP A 235 -30.49 -18.52 2.89
N LEU A 236 -30.00 -17.74 3.87
CA LEU A 236 -30.85 -16.93 4.74
C LEU A 236 -31.64 -15.90 3.91
N LYS A 237 -30.97 -15.15 3.02
CA LYS A 237 -31.63 -14.14 2.17
C LYS A 237 -32.75 -14.75 1.33
N ASP A 238 -32.49 -15.86 0.67
CA ASP A 238 -33.45 -16.54 -0.20
C ASP A 238 -34.57 -17.23 0.60
N GLY A 239 -34.26 -17.74 1.79
CA GLY A 239 -35.26 -18.26 2.73
C GLY A 239 -36.23 -17.16 3.18
N TYR A 240 -35.71 -16.02 3.60
CA TYR A 240 -36.53 -14.88 4.02
C TYR A 240 -37.33 -14.30 2.86
N ARG A 241 -36.74 -14.14 1.67
CA ARG A 241 -37.47 -13.65 0.49
C ARG A 241 -38.68 -14.53 0.14
N ARG A 242 -38.54 -15.86 0.22
CA ARG A 242 -39.67 -16.77 -0.01
C ARG A 242 -40.74 -16.64 1.08
N ALA A 243 -40.34 -16.45 2.33
CA ALA A 243 -41.27 -16.18 3.42
C ALA A 243 -42.02 -14.84 3.21
N ALA A 244 -41.34 -13.82 2.66
CA ALA A 244 -41.93 -12.52 2.31
C ALA A 244 -43.12 -12.65 1.36
N GLU A 245 -42.89 -13.38 0.27
CA GLU A 245 -43.84 -13.53 -0.82
C GLU A 245 -45.10 -14.30 -0.36
N SER A 246 -45.00 -15.03 0.75
CA SER A 246 -46.10 -15.76 1.39
C SER A 246 -46.78 -15.03 2.55
N ALA A 247 -46.22 -13.93 3.06
CA ALA A 247 -46.67 -13.26 4.27
C ALA A 247 -47.72 -12.16 3.97
N GLY A 248 -48.96 -12.36 4.44
CA GLY A 248 -50.06 -11.42 4.27
C GLY A 248 -50.22 -10.36 5.37
N GLU A 249 -49.48 -10.46 6.48
CA GLU A 249 -49.65 -9.61 7.67
C GLU A 249 -48.47 -8.64 7.93
N LEU A 250 -48.79 -7.49 8.52
CA LEU A 250 -47.90 -6.34 8.72
C LEU A 250 -46.74 -6.62 9.69
N GLU A 251 -46.95 -7.49 10.69
CA GLU A 251 -45.90 -7.90 11.65
C GLU A 251 -44.88 -8.85 11.01
N GLN A 252 -45.33 -9.70 10.07
CA GLN A 252 -44.45 -10.56 9.29
C GLN A 252 -43.59 -9.76 8.29
N GLN A 253 -44.10 -8.62 7.79
CA GLN A 253 -43.33 -7.71 6.94
C GLN A 253 -42.15 -7.06 7.69
N GLN A 254 -42.34 -6.67 8.96
CA GLN A 254 -41.25 -6.08 9.77
C GLN A 254 -40.15 -7.10 10.10
N GLN A 255 -40.54 -8.32 10.49
CA GLN A 255 -39.59 -9.41 10.76
C GLN A 255 -38.81 -9.78 9.50
N LEU A 256 -39.48 -9.79 8.35
CA LEU A 256 -38.85 -10.00 7.07
C LEU A 256 -37.83 -8.89 6.74
N GLU A 257 -38.20 -7.62 6.89
CA GLU A 257 -37.33 -6.50 6.59
C GLU A 257 -36.05 -6.56 7.45
N ALA A 258 -36.21 -6.83 8.75
CA ALA A 258 -35.09 -7.06 9.66
C ALA A 258 -34.20 -8.23 9.20
N ALA A 259 -34.80 -9.29 8.66
CA ALA A 259 -34.08 -10.47 8.20
C ALA A 259 -33.32 -10.24 6.88
N VAL A 260 -33.92 -9.54 5.90
CA VAL A 260 -33.23 -9.11 4.68
C VAL A 260 -32.06 -8.18 5.02
N LEU A 261 -32.28 -7.24 5.93
CA LEU A 261 -31.25 -6.30 6.39
C LEU A 261 -30.11 -7.00 7.14
N THR A 262 -30.42 -8.06 7.88
CA THR A 262 -29.42 -8.95 8.50
C THR A 262 -28.62 -9.71 7.44
N ALA A 263 -29.27 -10.32 6.45
CA ALA A 263 -28.57 -11.05 5.39
C ALA A 263 -27.67 -10.14 4.54
N ASP A 264 -28.12 -8.93 4.22
CA ASP A 264 -27.30 -7.94 3.51
C ASP A 264 -26.12 -7.46 4.37
N SER A 265 -26.30 -7.37 5.69
CA SER A 265 -25.22 -7.05 6.64
C SER A 265 -24.19 -8.17 6.74
N LEU A 266 -24.60 -9.45 6.71
CA LEU A 266 -23.69 -10.60 6.66
C LEU A 266 -22.87 -10.63 5.35
N ALA A 267 -23.53 -10.38 4.21
CA ALA A 267 -22.84 -10.28 2.94
C ALA A 267 -21.89 -9.08 2.89
N GLY A 268 -22.25 -7.96 3.52
CA GLY A 268 -21.35 -6.83 3.73
C GLY A 268 -20.13 -7.23 4.56
N ALA A 269 -20.33 -7.92 5.67
CA ALA A 269 -19.27 -8.39 6.55
C ALA A 269 -18.27 -9.32 5.85
N ASP A 270 -18.73 -10.30 5.08
CA ASP A 270 -17.85 -11.15 4.27
C ASP A 270 -16.96 -10.31 3.33
N ASN A 271 -17.56 -9.39 2.57
CA ASN A 271 -16.81 -8.56 1.63
C ASN A 271 -15.77 -7.68 2.34
N THR A 272 -16.12 -7.10 3.49
CA THR A 272 -15.19 -6.27 4.29
C THR A 272 -14.04 -7.10 4.85
N ILE A 273 -14.30 -8.30 5.38
CA ILE A 273 -13.25 -9.22 5.86
C ILE A 273 -12.32 -9.61 4.72
N ARG A 274 -12.86 -9.97 3.55
CA ARG A 274 -12.06 -10.31 2.37
C ARG A 274 -11.21 -9.13 1.89
N LEU A 275 -11.76 -7.91 1.88
CA LEU A 275 -11.01 -6.71 1.55
C LEU A 275 -9.90 -6.45 2.57
N ALA A 276 -10.17 -6.63 3.87
CA ALA A 276 -9.17 -6.48 4.93
C ALA A 276 -8.01 -7.47 4.76
N LEU A 277 -8.30 -8.75 4.53
CA LEU A 277 -7.30 -9.78 4.29
C LEU A 277 -6.45 -9.46 3.05
N LYS A 278 -7.10 -9.04 1.94
CA LYS A 278 -6.39 -8.65 0.72
C LYS A 278 -5.56 -7.38 0.89
N ALA A 279 -6.04 -6.42 1.68
CA ALA A 279 -5.28 -5.22 2.01
C ALA A 279 -4.03 -5.56 2.83
N ILE A 280 -4.13 -6.42 3.86
CA ILE A 280 -2.96 -6.85 4.63
C ILE A 280 -1.98 -7.64 3.76
N GLN A 281 -2.48 -8.58 2.95
CA GLN A 281 -1.64 -9.33 2.01
C GLN A 281 -0.87 -8.38 1.07
N ALA A 282 -1.58 -7.42 0.46
CA ALA A 282 -0.95 -6.41 -0.39
C ALA A 282 0.04 -5.52 0.37
N ALA A 283 -0.19 -5.25 1.67
CA ALA A 283 0.72 -4.51 2.53
C ALA A 283 2.06 -5.24 2.69
N GLU A 284 2.00 -6.55 3.00
CA GLU A 284 3.18 -7.39 3.18
C GLU A 284 3.98 -7.49 1.87
N THR A 285 3.29 -7.71 0.74
CA THR A 285 3.92 -7.78 -0.58
C THR A 285 4.44 -6.41 -1.02
N TYR A 286 3.78 -5.30 -0.66
CA TYR A 286 4.29 -3.95 -0.89
C TYR A 286 5.65 -3.79 -0.23
N ARG A 287 5.74 -4.12 1.06
CA ARG A 287 6.97 -4.02 1.84
C ARG A 287 8.06 -4.90 1.24
N ALA A 288 7.74 -6.15 0.90
CA ALA A 288 8.68 -7.08 0.29
C ALA A 288 9.21 -6.53 -1.04
N ALA A 289 8.30 -6.16 -1.96
CA ALA A 289 8.65 -5.60 -3.26
C ALA A 289 9.49 -4.34 -3.12
N HIS A 290 9.12 -3.43 -2.21
CA HIS A 290 9.91 -2.23 -1.93
C HIS A 290 11.33 -2.56 -1.45
N ARG A 291 11.47 -3.46 -0.48
CA ARG A 291 12.78 -3.88 0.03
C ARG A 291 13.61 -4.54 -1.06
N ALA A 292 12.99 -5.38 -1.90
CA ALA A 292 13.64 -5.97 -3.05
C ALA A 292 14.13 -4.91 -4.04
N LEU A 293 13.33 -3.86 -4.32
CA LEU A 293 13.76 -2.71 -5.13
C LEU A 293 14.93 -1.97 -4.46
N ALA A 294 14.84 -1.64 -3.17
CA ALA A 294 15.88 -0.90 -2.44
C ALA A 294 17.23 -1.62 -2.41
N GLN A 295 17.22 -2.94 -2.21
CA GLN A 295 18.43 -3.77 -2.19
C GLN A 295 19.07 -3.91 -3.57
N ASN A 296 18.30 -3.73 -4.63
CA ASN A 296 18.70 -4.11 -5.97
C ASN A 296 18.89 -2.93 -6.93
N VAL A 297 18.26 -1.79 -6.67
CA VAL A 297 18.45 -0.54 -7.45
C VAL A 297 19.90 -0.06 -7.44
N THR A 298 20.69 -0.51 -6.46
CA THR A 298 22.13 -0.24 -6.32
C THR A 298 23.02 -1.26 -7.05
N LYS A 299 22.47 -2.38 -7.53
CA LYS A 299 23.21 -3.50 -8.14
C LYS A 299 23.02 -3.54 -9.67
N PRO A 300 24.03 -3.95 -10.45
CA PRO A 300 23.88 -4.05 -11.90
C PRO A 300 23.02 -5.23 -12.42
N GLN A 301 22.86 -6.34 -11.67
CA GLN A 301 22.38 -7.64 -12.21
C GLN A 301 21.06 -8.20 -11.61
N TRP A 302 20.02 -7.40 -11.42
CA TRP A 302 18.97 -7.68 -10.41
C TRP A 302 17.57 -8.14 -10.87
N LEU A 303 17.38 -8.56 -12.11
CA LEU A 303 16.03 -8.55 -12.69
C LEU A 303 15.06 -9.60 -12.12
N LYS A 304 15.48 -10.81 -11.72
CA LYS A 304 14.49 -11.89 -11.56
C LYS A 304 13.65 -11.77 -10.28
N SER A 305 14.28 -11.59 -9.12
CA SER A 305 13.58 -11.65 -7.82
C SER A 305 12.70 -10.44 -7.55
N SER A 306 13.12 -9.25 -7.98
CA SER A 306 12.34 -8.03 -7.79
C SER A 306 11.11 -8.04 -8.70
N ILE A 307 11.24 -8.50 -9.96
CA ILE A 307 10.11 -8.58 -10.91
C ILE A 307 9.01 -9.48 -10.37
N GLU A 308 9.39 -10.62 -9.78
CA GLU A 308 8.43 -11.56 -9.19
C GLU A 308 7.62 -10.88 -8.08
N GLN A 309 8.27 -10.22 -7.12
CA GLN A 309 7.56 -9.54 -6.02
C GLN A 309 6.72 -8.35 -6.48
N VAL A 310 7.20 -7.59 -7.46
CA VAL A 310 6.42 -6.48 -8.05
C VAL A 310 5.18 -7.00 -8.76
N ASN A 311 5.28 -8.10 -9.51
CA ASN A 311 4.12 -8.69 -10.16
C ASN A 311 3.12 -9.27 -9.15
N THR A 312 3.61 -9.93 -8.10
CA THR A 312 2.73 -10.38 -6.99
C THR A 312 1.98 -9.21 -6.37
N LEU A 313 2.65 -8.07 -6.14
CA LEU A 313 1.99 -6.86 -5.64
C LEU A 313 0.90 -6.37 -6.59
N VAL A 314 1.18 -6.32 -7.89
CA VAL A 314 0.20 -5.91 -8.91
C VAL A 314 -1.04 -6.79 -8.87
N ASP A 315 -0.86 -8.11 -8.81
CA ASP A 315 -1.97 -9.07 -8.79
C ASP A 315 -2.83 -8.91 -7.54
N GLU A 316 -2.20 -8.72 -6.38
CA GLU A 316 -2.89 -8.53 -5.11
C GLU A 316 -3.65 -7.20 -5.04
N VAL A 317 -3.05 -6.12 -5.52
CA VAL A 317 -3.68 -4.80 -5.63
C VAL A 317 -4.87 -4.84 -6.60
N ASN A 318 -4.74 -5.54 -7.72
CA ASN A 318 -5.84 -5.72 -8.67
C ASN A 318 -6.99 -6.53 -8.06
N ALA A 319 -6.68 -7.60 -7.32
CA ALA A 319 -7.68 -8.39 -6.60
C ALA A 319 -8.40 -7.55 -5.53
N ALA A 320 -7.67 -6.76 -4.75
CA ALA A 320 -8.23 -5.84 -3.75
C ALA A 320 -9.12 -4.76 -4.40
N ASN A 321 -8.68 -4.16 -5.50
CA ASN A 321 -9.47 -3.20 -6.29
C ASN A 321 -10.78 -3.80 -6.80
N GLY A 322 -10.75 -5.05 -7.26
CA GLY A 322 -11.95 -5.77 -7.70
C GLY A 322 -12.98 -5.94 -6.56
N LEU A 323 -12.52 -6.21 -5.34
CA LEU A 323 -13.39 -6.29 -4.16
C LEU A 323 -13.89 -4.91 -3.71
N ARG A 324 -13.03 -3.90 -3.70
CA ARG A 324 -13.39 -2.53 -3.31
C ARG A 324 -14.55 -2.00 -4.16
N LYS A 325 -14.45 -2.14 -5.49
CA LYS A 325 -15.52 -1.72 -6.42
C LYS A 325 -16.86 -2.41 -6.15
N LYS A 326 -16.85 -3.67 -5.70
CA LYS A 326 -18.08 -4.40 -5.34
C LYS A 326 -18.71 -3.88 -4.05
N ILE A 327 -17.90 -3.40 -3.11
CA ILE A 327 -18.36 -2.79 -1.86
C ILE A 327 -18.93 -1.39 -2.15
N GLU A 328 -18.24 -0.58 -2.97
CA GLU A 328 -18.64 0.79 -3.32
C GLU A 328 -19.89 0.87 -4.22
N ALA A 329 -20.21 -0.19 -4.97
CA ALA A 329 -21.37 -0.23 -5.85
C ALA A 329 -22.71 -0.52 -5.15
N LYS A 330 -22.71 -0.74 -3.82
CA LYS A 330 -23.89 -1.04 -3.01
C LYS A 330 -24.26 0.15 -2.13
#